data_AF-A0A1B6CRF4-F1
#
_entry.id   AF-A0A1B6CRF4-F1
#
_cell.length_a   1.000
_cell.length_b   1.000
_cell.length_c   1.000
_cell.angle_alpha   90.00
_cell.angle_beta   90.00
_cell.angle_gamma   90.00
#
_symmetry.space_group_name_H-M   'P 1'
#
loop_
_entity.id
_entity.type
_entity.pdbx_description
1 polymer ?
#
loop_
_entity_poly.entity_id
_entity_poly.type
_entity_poly.pdbx_seq_one_letter_code
_entity_poly.pdbx_strand_id
1 'polypeptide(L)'
;LPKGQFDSIIGSNILRQLLLNTGRRSYSTSSNMPIQKVHARQIFDSRGNPTVEVDLVTELGLFRAAVPSGASTGIYEALELRDNDKANYHGKGVAQAIKN
;
A
#
# COMPACT_ATOMS: atom_id res chain seq x y z
N LEU A 1 49.24 16.77 44.99
CA LEU A 1 49.25 15.40 45.58
C LEU A 1 47.81 14.95 45.78
N PRO A 2 47.50 13.66 45.56
CA PRO A 2 46.48 13.22 44.58
C PRO A 2 45.33 12.39 45.20
N LYS A 3 44.28 12.13 44.39
CA LYS A 3 43.62 10.81 44.13
C LYS A 3 42.10 10.91 43.93
N GLY A 4 41.61 10.18 42.92
CA GLY A 4 40.20 9.95 42.59
C GLY A 4 40.01 10.08 41.08
N GLN A 5 40.57 9.22 40.22
CA GLN A 5 40.33 7.78 40.11
C GLN A 5 38.84 7.44 39.99
N PHE A 6 38.21 7.82 38.87
CA PHE A 6 37.12 7.05 38.23
C PHE A 6 37.11 7.40 36.74
N ASP A 7 38.15 6.94 36.03
CA ASP A 7 38.02 6.74 34.58
C ASP A 7 36.91 5.70 34.38
N SER A 8 35.72 6.20 34.06
CA SER A 8 34.54 5.40 33.73
C SER A 8 34.76 4.70 32.38
N ILE A 9 35.50 3.60 32.45
CA ILE A 9 35.82 2.67 31.35
C ILE A 9 34.57 2.01 30.71
N ILE A 10 33.34 2.41 31.07
CA ILE A 10 32.10 1.79 30.56
C ILE A 10 31.24 2.75 29.72
N GLY A 11 31.59 4.03 29.59
CA GLY A 11 30.69 5.02 29.00
C GLY A 11 30.76 5.26 27.49
N SER A 12 31.87 4.92 26.82
CA SER A 12 32.12 5.47 25.47
C SER A 12 31.86 4.49 24.31
N ASN A 13 32.06 3.18 24.51
CA ASN A 13 31.88 2.21 23.42
C ASN A 13 30.43 1.74 23.25
N ILE A 14 29.64 1.66 24.33
CA ILE A 14 28.22 1.23 24.24
C ILE A 14 27.36 2.33 23.61
N LEU A 15 27.62 3.61 23.92
CA LEU A 15 26.92 4.75 23.31
C LEU A 15 27.35 5.01 21.86
N ARG A 16 28.60 4.69 21.47
CA ARG A 16 29.00 4.68 20.05
C ARG A 16 28.37 3.53 19.28
N GLN A 17 28.18 2.36 19.89
CA GLN A 17 27.54 1.23 19.23
C GLN A 17 26.02 1.41 19.07
N LEU A 18 25.36 2.10 20.00
CA LEU A 18 23.92 2.40 19.89
C LEU A 18 23.61 3.47 18.82
N LEU A 19 24.49 4.46 18.63
CA LEU A 19 24.31 5.51 17.62
C LEU A 19 24.60 5.05 16.18
N LEU A 20 25.40 4.00 16.01
CA LEU A 20 25.67 3.39 14.69
C LEU A 20 24.59 2.40 14.22
N ASN A 21 23.66 2.02 15.10
CA ASN A 21 22.51 1.17 14.77
C ASN A 21 21.25 1.96 14.40
N THR A 22 21.35 3.28 14.21
CA THR A 22 20.34 4.03 13.44
C THR A 22 20.51 3.68 11.97
N GLY A 23 20.05 2.48 11.62
CA GLY A 23 20.10 1.91 10.29
C GLY A 23 19.48 2.85 9.28
N ARG A 24 20.33 3.64 8.61
CA ARG A 24 20.06 4.06 7.25
C ARG A 24 19.89 2.77 6.46
N ARG A 25 18.64 2.34 6.26
CA ARG A 25 18.32 1.42 5.18
C ARG A 25 18.81 2.11 3.92
N SER A 26 19.99 1.71 3.45
CA SER A 26 20.44 1.99 2.10
C SER A 26 19.48 1.26 1.18
N TYR A 27 18.38 1.93 0.81
CA TYR A 27 17.61 1.49 -0.34
C TYR A 27 18.56 1.57 -1.53
N SER A 28 18.89 0.42 -2.11
CA SER A 28 19.50 0.38 -3.43
C SER A 28 18.57 1.14 -4.37
N THR A 29 18.99 2.30 -4.85
CA THR A 29 18.19 3.19 -5.69
C THR A 29 18.13 2.73 -7.15
N SER A 30 18.33 1.43 -7.44
CA SER A 30 18.48 0.99 -8.83
C SER A 30 17.97 -0.44 -9.12
N SER A 31 16.83 -0.84 -8.58
CA SER A 31 16.01 -1.84 -9.28
C SER A 31 14.77 -1.14 -9.80
N ASN A 32 14.79 -0.84 -11.11
CA ASN A 32 13.54 -0.59 -11.83
C ASN A 32 12.65 -1.81 -11.56
N MET A 33 11.53 -1.60 -10.89
CA MET A 33 10.55 -2.64 -10.58
C MET A 33 9.34 -2.43 -11.48
N PRO A 34 9.44 -2.80 -12.77
CA PRO A 34 8.38 -2.52 -13.72
C PRO A 34 7.11 -3.29 -13.36
N ILE A 35 5.97 -2.65 -13.57
CA ILE A 35 4.69 -3.33 -13.61
C ILE A 35 4.67 -4.16 -14.89
N GLN A 36 4.51 -5.48 -14.76
CA GLN A 36 4.48 -6.39 -15.92
C GLN A 36 3.08 -6.54 -16.47
N LYS A 37 2.07 -6.62 -15.59
CA LYS A 37 0.68 -6.80 -15.98
C LYS A 37 -0.25 -6.19 -14.94
N VAL A 38 -1.34 -5.61 -15.43
CA VAL A 38 -2.50 -5.18 -14.65
C VAL A 38 -3.71 -5.91 -15.19
N HIS A 39 -4.51 -6.49 -14.31
CA HIS A 39 -5.75 -7.14 -14.70
C HIS A 39 -6.85 -6.85 -13.68
N ALA A 40 -7.96 -6.28 -14.14
CA ALA A 40 -9.12 -5.98 -13.31
C ALA A 40 -10.25 -6.99 -13.55
N ARG A 41 -11.06 -7.24 -12.52
CA ARG A 41 -12.28 -8.04 -12.59
C ARG A 41 -13.37 -7.50 -11.67
N GLN A 42 -14.60 -7.93 -11.92
CA GLN A 42 -15.74 -7.63 -11.06
C GLN A 42 -15.84 -8.68 -9.95
N ILE A 43 -15.95 -8.21 -8.70
CA ILE A 43 -16.28 -9.02 -7.53
C ILE A 43 -17.45 -8.38 -6.78
N PHE A 44 -17.92 -9.01 -5.69
CA PHE A 44 -18.99 -8.47 -4.85
C PHE A 44 -18.47 -8.02 -3.48
N ASP A 45 -18.96 -6.86 -3.03
CA ASP A 45 -18.73 -6.35 -1.67
C ASP A 45 -19.53 -7.13 -0.61
N SER A 46 -19.37 -6.78 0.67
CA SER A 46 -20.10 -7.40 1.78
C SER A 46 -21.62 -7.16 1.76
N ARG A 47 -22.10 -6.22 0.94
CA ARG A 47 -23.52 -5.87 0.74
C ARG A 47 -24.08 -6.46 -0.56
N GLY A 48 -23.28 -7.25 -1.30
CA GLY A 48 -23.65 -7.84 -2.58
C GLY A 48 -23.63 -6.87 -3.77
N ASN A 49 -23.06 -5.67 -3.66
CA ASN A 49 -22.90 -4.77 -4.81
C ASN A 49 -21.62 -5.11 -5.58
N PRO A 50 -21.62 -4.96 -6.92
CA PRO A 50 -20.39 -5.07 -7.70
C PRO A 50 -19.32 -4.06 -7.27
N THR A 51 -18.07 -4.50 -7.21
CA THR A 51 -16.88 -3.66 -7.04
C THR A 51 -15.70 -4.22 -7.85
N VAL A 52 -14.63 -3.43 -7.98
CA VAL A 52 -13.44 -3.78 -8.77
C VAL A 52 -12.38 -4.44 -7.88
N GLU A 53 -11.82 -5.53 -8.37
CA GLU A 53 -10.58 -6.14 -7.86
C GLU A 53 -9.51 -6.07 -8.94
N VAL A 54 -8.29 -5.72 -8.54
CA VAL A 54 -7.13 -5.59 -9.45
C VAL A 54 -6.01 -6.50 -9.01
N ASP A 55 -5.48 -7.26 -9.97
CA ASP A 55 -4.23 -7.99 -9.89
C ASP A 55 -3.11 -7.18 -10.55
N LEU A 56 -2.04 -6.93 -9.79
CA LEU A 56 -0.79 -6.32 -10.24
C LEU A 56 0.32 -7.38 -10.22
N VAL A 57 0.97 -7.59 -11.36
CA VAL A 57 2.08 -8.54 -11.47
C VAL A 57 3.39 -7.77 -11.63
N THR A 58 4.35 -8.06 -10.77
CA THR A 58 5.73 -7.58 -10.85
C THR A 58 6.69 -8.76 -10.75
N GLU A 59 8.01 -8.51 -10.77
CA GLU A 59 9.03 -9.55 -10.60
C GLU A 59 8.95 -10.24 -9.23
N LEU A 60 8.39 -9.56 -8.22
CA LEU A 60 8.20 -10.11 -6.88
C LEU A 60 6.98 -11.03 -6.78
N GLY A 61 6.07 -10.99 -7.76
CA GLY A 61 4.88 -11.82 -7.81
C GLY A 61 3.60 -11.05 -8.04
N LEU A 62 2.49 -11.66 -7.60
CA LEU A 62 1.13 -11.16 -7.79
C LEU A 62 0.63 -10.47 -6.52
N PHE A 63 0.17 -9.24 -6.68
CA PHE A 63 -0.45 -8.42 -5.65
C PHE A 63 -1.90 -8.20 -6.02
N ARG A 64 -2.82 -8.40 -5.06
CA ARG A 64 -4.26 -8.29 -5.28
C ARG A 64 -4.86 -7.29 -4.31
N ALA A 65 -5.70 -6.41 -4.83
CA ALA A 65 -6.43 -5.44 -4.03
C ALA A 65 -7.87 -5.32 -4.52
N ALA A 66 -8.81 -5.26 -3.58
CA ALA A 66 -10.22 -4.99 -3.83
C ALA A 66 -10.56 -3.58 -3.35
N VAL A 67 -11.30 -2.82 -4.17
CA VAL A 67 -11.76 -1.48 -3.82
C VAL A 67 -13.04 -1.62 -2.96
N PRO A 68 -13.10 -1.02 -1.76
CA PRO A 68 -14.34 -1.00 -1.00
C PRO A 68 -15.39 -0.17 -1.73
N SER A 69 -16.64 -0.61 -1.72
CA SER A 69 -17.74 0.19 -2.25
C SER A 69 -17.98 1.42 -1.37
N GLY A 70 -17.92 2.61 -1.95
CA GLY A 70 -18.36 3.83 -1.29
C GLY A 70 -19.85 3.80 -0.95
N ALA A 71 -20.22 4.48 0.13
CA ALA A 71 -21.58 4.94 0.40
C ALA A 71 -21.66 6.48 0.23
N SER A 72 -20.77 7.02 -0.62
CA SER A 72 -20.33 8.41 -0.71
C SER A 72 -21.48 9.43 -0.59
N THR A 73 -21.37 10.32 0.40
CA THR A 73 -22.26 11.47 0.60
C THR A 73 -21.52 12.81 0.53
N GLY A 74 -20.21 12.81 0.30
CA GLY A 74 -19.38 14.01 0.27
C GLY A 74 -19.28 14.62 -1.13
N ILE A 75 -19.58 15.90 -1.27
CA ILE A 75 -19.56 16.62 -2.57
C ILE A 75 -18.15 16.78 -3.18
N TYR A 76 -17.10 16.52 -2.40
CA TYR A 76 -15.70 16.62 -2.83
C TYR A 76 -14.98 15.25 -2.85
N GLU A 77 -15.73 14.15 -2.70
CA GLU A 77 -15.15 12.81 -2.76
C GLU A 77 -14.90 12.39 -4.22
N ALA A 78 -13.89 11.56 -4.43
CA ALA A 78 -13.66 10.94 -5.73
C ALA A 78 -14.84 10.03 -6.08
N LEU A 79 -15.43 10.22 -7.26
CA LEU A 79 -16.59 9.46 -7.71
C LEU A 79 -16.15 8.14 -8.36
N GLU A 80 -16.83 7.06 -7.96
CA GLU A 80 -16.68 5.75 -8.58
C GLU A 80 -17.38 5.69 -9.93
N LEU A 81 -16.74 5.06 -10.92
CA LEU A 81 -17.36 4.81 -12.22
C LEU A 81 -18.31 3.60 -12.13
N ARG A 82 -19.60 3.84 -12.37
CA ARG A 82 -20.67 2.83 -12.39
C ARG A 82 -21.27 2.72 -13.79
N ASP A 83 -21.72 1.52 -14.15
CA ASP A 83 -22.27 1.24 -15.49
C ASP A 83 -23.62 1.92 -15.73
N ASN A 84 -24.38 2.21 -14.68
CA ASN A 84 -25.73 2.80 -14.72
C ASN A 84 -26.77 2.01 -15.55
N ASP A 85 -26.47 0.76 -15.92
CA ASP A 85 -27.42 -0.15 -16.56
C ASP A 85 -28.39 -0.74 -15.53
N LYS A 86 -29.63 -0.23 -15.49
CA LYS A 86 -30.64 -0.68 -14.54
C LYS A 86 -31.03 -2.15 -14.70
N ALA A 87 -30.83 -2.75 -15.87
CA ALA A 87 -31.13 -4.16 -16.10
C ALA A 87 -30.14 -5.09 -15.36
N ASN A 88 -28.92 -4.61 -15.09
CA ASN A 88 -27.86 -5.39 -14.47
C ASN A 88 -27.43 -4.78 -13.13
N TYR A 89 -27.48 -5.56 -12.05
CA TYR A 89 -27.02 -5.15 -10.72
C TYR A 89 -27.60 -3.79 -10.25
N HIS A 90 -28.83 -3.46 -10.67
CA HIS A 90 -29.50 -2.19 -10.37
C HIS A 90 -28.70 -0.94 -10.76
N GLY A 91 -27.93 -1.00 -11.86
CA GLY A 91 -27.10 0.11 -12.33
C GLY A 91 -25.76 0.25 -11.62
N LYS A 92 -25.44 -0.65 -10.67
CA LYS A 92 -24.21 -0.61 -9.88
C LYS A 92 -23.05 -1.43 -10.47
N GLY A 93 -23.20 -1.95 -11.69
CA GLY A 93 -22.14 -2.65 -12.40
C GLY A 93 -20.86 -1.80 -12.52
N VAL A 94 -19.72 -2.47 -12.70
CA VAL A 94 -18.39 -1.84 -12.84
C VAL A 94 -17.63 -2.32 -14.09
N ALA A 95 -18.34 -2.83 -15.09
CA ALA A 95 -17.75 -3.34 -16.33
C ALA A 95 -16.97 -2.25 -17.09
N GLN A 96 -17.48 -1.01 -17.10
CA GLN A 96 -16.78 0.13 -17.67
C GLN A 96 -15.48 0.43 -16.92
N ALA A 97 -15.50 0.36 -15.58
CA ALA A 97 -14.31 0.57 -14.77
C ALA A 97 -13.22 -0.47 -15.05
N ILE A 98 -13.61 -1.72 -15.33
CA ILE A 98 -12.69 -2.83 -15.64
C ILE A 98 -12.06 -2.73 -17.03
N LYS A 99 -12.75 -2.12 -18.00
CA LYS A 99 -12.32 -2.09 -19.41
C LYS A 99 -11.24 -1.03 -19.72
N ASN A 100 -10.91 -0.15 -18.77
CA ASN A 100 -9.97 0.96 -18.99
C ASN A 100 -8.53 0.54 -19.31
#